data_AF-A0A2M8BW42-F1
#
_entry.id   AF-A0A2M8BW42-F1
#
_cell.length_a   1.000
_cell.length_b   1.000
_cell.length_c   1.000
_cell.angle_alpha   90.00
_cell.angle_beta   90.00
_cell.angle_gamma   90.00
#
_symmetry.space_group_name_H-M   'P 1'
#
loop_
_entity.id
_entity.type
_entity.pdbx_description
1 polymer ?
#
loop_
_entity_poly.entity_id
_entity_poly.type
_entity_poly.pdbx_seq_one_letter_code
_entity_poly.pdbx_strand_id
1 'polypeptide(L)'
;MSFLRYNIVNFCLTRGTFVNPGTKYVATIQNGAEDEDALGWDGDVRTYLEFMANVRDIKGFGLYGIVWNGGGVTVTETLMAYHEFHIPIFVIVWSGRQADDKLSATNFSGEHVHHISKHDPASLRQTLIKYGLSR
;
A
#
# COMPACT_ATOMS: atom_id res chain seq x y z
N MET A 1 12.08 -9.74 21.10
CA MET A 1 11.75 -9.81 19.66
C MET A 1 11.63 -8.40 19.11
N SER A 2 12.59 -7.96 18.30
CA SER A 2 12.61 -6.64 17.68
C SER A 2 11.84 -6.66 16.37
N PHE A 3 10.65 -6.04 16.33
CA PHE A 3 9.90 -5.83 15.10
C PHE A 3 10.62 -4.78 14.25
N LEU A 4 11.28 -5.22 13.18
CA LEU A 4 11.77 -4.33 12.13
C LEU A 4 10.55 -3.83 11.35
N ARG A 5 10.25 -2.54 11.50
CA ARG A 5 9.18 -1.84 10.78
C ARG A 5 9.79 -1.23 9.52
N TYR A 6 9.40 -1.73 8.36
CA TYR A 6 9.75 -1.12 7.08
C TYR A 6 8.56 -0.32 6.57
N ASN A 7 8.77 0.97 6.32
CA ASN A 7 7.89 1.74 5.45
C ASN A 7 8.44 1.55 4.04
N ILE A 8 7.87 0.64 3.26
CA ILE A 8 8.23 0.52 1.85
C ILE A 8 7.32 1.46 1.09
N VAL A 9 7.94 2.48 0.50
CA VAL A 9 7.28 3.48 -0.34
C VAL A 9 7.56 3.10 -1.79
N ASN A 10 6.50 2.88 -2.56
CA ASN A 10 6.59 2.57 -3.99
C ASN A 10 7.18 3.76 -4.75
N PHE A 11 8.12 3.49 -5.67
CA PHE A 11 8.53 4.40 -6.72
C PHE A 11 8.50 3.65 -8.06
N CYS A 12 7.46 3.88 -8.86
CA CYS A 12 7.51 3.60 -10.30
C CYS A 12 8.16 4.81 -10.96
N LEU A 13 9.41 4.65 -11.39
CA LEU A 13 10.14 5.75 -12.00
C LEU A 13 9.83 5.83 -13.49
N THR A 14 8.80 6.60 -13.89
CA THR A 14 8.70 7.07 -15.27
C THR A 14 9.81 8.11 -15.54
N ARG A 15 10.04 8.46 -16.80
CA ARG A 15 10.93 9.60 -17.16
C ARG A 15 10.50 10.84 -16.36
N GLY A 16 11.27 11.20 -15.34
CA GLY A 16 11.03 12.37 -14.49
C GLY A 16 10.53 12.10 -13.07
N THR A 17 10.30 10.86 -12.65
CA THR A 17 10.07 10.55 -11.23
C THR A 17 11.41 10.42 -10.50
N PHE A 18 11.45 10.86 -9.25
CA PHE A 18 12.63 10.76 -8.39
C PHE A 18 12.26 10.09 -7.06
N VAL A 19 13.21 9.36 -6.49
CA VAL A 19 13.09 8.87 -5.11
C VAL A 19 12.99 10.08 -4.17
N ASN A 20 12.01 10.05 -3.26
CA ASN A 20 11.88 11.07 -2.25
C ASN A 20 13.18 11.14 -1.40
N PRO A 21 13.84 12.31 -1.27
CA PRO A 21 15.07 12.45 -0.48
C PRO A 21 14.94 12.04 1.00
N GLY A 22 13.72 12.04 1.55
CA GLY A 22 13.46 11.59 2.92
C GLY A 22 13.45 10.06 3.11
N THR A 23 13.54 9.29 2.02
CA THR A 23 13.50 7.82 2.07
C THR A 23 14.83 7.25 2.56
N LYS A 24 14.80 6.46 3.64
CA LYS A 24 16.03 5.83 4.20
C LYS A 24 16.52 4.63 3.40
N TYR A 25 15.59 3.85 2.84
CA TYR A 25 15.88 2.63 2.11
C TYR A 25 14.96 2.55 0.90
N VAL A 26 15.53 2.19 -0.25
CA VAL A 26 14.79 2.00 -1.50
C VAL A 26 14.93 0.54 -1.89
N ALA A 27 13.80 -0.11 -2.19
CA ALA A 27 13.78 -1.41 -2.84
C ALA A 27 13.28 -1.19 -4.27
N THR A 28 14.12 -1.54 -5.24
CA THR A 28 13.77 -1.49 -6.66
C THR A 28 13.44 -2.90 -7.13
N ILE A 29 12.27 -3.07 -7.74
CA ILE A 29 11.80 -4.33 -8.29
C ILE A 29 11.72 -4.13 -9.79
N GLN A 30 12.40 -4.99 -10.55
CA GLN A 30 12.42 -4.92 -12.00
C GLN A 30 11.91 -6.25 -12.55
N ASN A 31 10.86 -6.19 -13.36
CA ASN A 31 10.22 -7.37 -13.97
C ASN A 31 10.63 -7.55 -15.44
N GLY A 32 11.93 -7.53 -15.75
CA GLY A 32 12.44 -7.70 -17.12
C GLY A 32 13.03 -6.43 -17.74
N ALA A 33 13.31 -6.45 -19.04
CA ALA A 33 13.84 -5.31 -19.77
C ALA A 33 12.75 -4.24 -19.99
N GLU A 34 13.12 -2.96 -20.00
CA GLU A 34 12.26 -1.86 -20.45
C GLU A 34 12.07 -1.94 -21.98
N ASP A 35 11.36 -2.96 -22.46
CA ASP A 35 10.79 -2.91 -23.80
C ASP A 35 9.51 -2.07 -23.68
N GLU A 36 9.52 -0.90 -24.32
CA GLU A 36 8.62 0.27 -24.13
C GLU A 36 7.10 -0.02 -24.14
N ASP A 37 6.67 -1.24 -24.45
CA ASP A 37 5.26 -1.63 -24.61
C ASP A 37 4.80 -2.83 -23.75
N ALA A 38 5.69 -3.53 -23.03
CA ALA A 38 5.38 -4.88 -22.49
C ALA A 38 5.14 -4.97 -20.98
N LEU A 39 5.70 -4.04 -20.19
CA LEU A 39 5.53 -4.04 -18.73
C LEU A 39 4.74 -2.81 -18.33
N GLY A 40 3.42 -2.91 -18.51
CA GLY A 40 2.50 -1.93 -17.96
C GLY A 40 2.70 -1.81 -16.44
N TRP A 41 2.34 -0.64 -15.91
CA TRP A 41 2.35 -0.28 -14.49
C TRP A 41 1.79 -1.40 -13.56
N ASP A 42 0.87 -2.23 -14.08
CA ASP A 42 0.27 -3.37 -13.38
C ASP A 42 1.22 -4.56 -13.15
N GLY A 43 2.20 -4.79 -14.03
CA GLY A 43 3.19 -5.86 -13.89
C GLY A 43 4.11 -5.64 -12.70
N ASP A 44 4.53 -4.40 -12.49
CA ASP A 44 5.40 -4.02 -11.38
C ASP A 44 4.66 -4.08 -10.03
N VAL A 45 3.36 -3.76 -10.00
CA VAL A 45 2.51 -3.84 -8.81
C VAL A 45 2.40 -5.27 -8.31
N ARG A 46 2.08 -6.23 -9.19
CA ARG A 46 1.93 -7.63 -8.79
C ARG A 46 3.25 -8.19 -8.28
N THR A 47 4.35 -7.99 -9.01
CA THR A 47 5.67 -8.49 -8.59
C THR A 47 6.08 -7.89 -7.24
N TYR A 48 5.76 -6.62 -7.00
CA TYR A 48 5.94 -5.99 -5.69
C TYR A 48 5.11 -6.66 -4.60
N LEU A 49 3.81 -6.87 -4.81
CA LEU A 49 2.94 -7.48 -3.82
C LEU A 49 3.35 -8.93 -3.51
N GLU A 50 3.78 -9.70 -4.52
CA GLU A 50 4.34 -11.05 -4.36
C GLU A 50 5.63 -11.02 -3.53
N PHE A 51 6.55 -10.12 -3.83
CA PHE A 51 7.77 -9.94 -3.05
C PHE A 51 7.44 -9.64 -1.57
N MET A 52 6.51 -8.70 -1.34
CA MET A 52 6.11 -8.31 0.00
C MET A 52 5.40 -9.43 0.77
N ALA A 53 4.53 -10.19 0.10
CA ALA A 53 3.87 -11.36 0.69
C ALA A 53 4.89 -12.45 1.06
N ASN A 54 5.87 -12.72 0.19
CA ASN A 54 6.95 -13.66 0.49
C ASN A 54 7.78 -13.20 1.70
N VAL A 55 8.06 -11.90 1.80
CA VAL A 55 8.77 -11.32 2.94
C VAL A 55 7.95 -11.46 4.24
N ARG A 56 6.63 -11.23 4.18
CA ARG A 56 5.70 -11.50 5.31
C ARG A 56 5.79 -12.95 5.76
N ASP A 57 5.66 -13.90 4.83
CA ASP A 57 5.52 -15.32 5.14
C ASP A 57 6.83 -15.95 5.61
N ILE A 58 7.98 -15.56 5.03
CA ILE A 58 9.29 -16.15 5.36
C ILE A 58 9.91 -15.52 6.62
N LYS A 59 9.70 -14.22 6.84
CA LYS A 59 10.37 -13.47 7.92
C LYS A 59 9.44 -13.02 9.04
N GLY A 60 8.14 -13.26 8.91
CA GLY A 60 7.14 -12.86 9.91
C GLY A 60 6.94 -11.35 10.00
N PHE A 61 7.21 -10.61 8.92
CA PHE A 61 6.97 -9.16 8.90
C PHE A 61 5.48 -8.85 8.77
N GLY A 62 4.99 -7.87 9.52
CA GLY A 62 3.65 -7.33 9.29
C GLY A 62 3.59 -6.57 7.97
N LEU A 63 2.60 -6.86 7.13
CA LEU A 63 2.33 -6.18 5.88
C LEU A 63 0.92 -5.59 5.91
N TYR A 64 0.81 -4.30 5.60
CA TYR A 64 -0.43 -3.54 5.65
C TYR A 64 -0.48 -2.55 4.48
N GLY A 65 -1.66 -2.37 3.89
CA GLY A 65 -1.91 -1.33 2.90
C GLY A 65 -2.54 -0.10 3.56
N ILE A 66 -2.01 1.09 3.31
CA ILE A 66 -2.63 2.35 3.74
C ILE A 66 -2.96 3.17 2.49
N VAL A 67 -4.24 3.42 2.27
CA VAL A 67 -4.72 4.20 1.14
C VAL A 67 -5.11 5.58 1.64
N TRP A 68 -4.30 6.58 1.30
CA TRP A 68 -4.55 7.98 1.66
C TRP A 68 -5.24 8.74 0.52
N ASN A 69 -4.70 8.68 -0.69
CA ASN A 69 -5.32 9.25 -1.88
C ASN A 69 -4.90 8.38 -3.07
N GLY A 70 -5.59 8.48 -4.19
CA GLY A 70 -5.31 7.63 -5.33
C GLY A 70 -6.04 8.01 -6.61
N GLY A 71 -5.50 7.47 -7.71
CA GLY A 71 -6.14 7.40 -9.02
C GLY A 71 -6.79 6.03 -9.24
N GLY A 72 -7.25 5.77 -10.47
CA GLY A 72 -7.84 4.47 -10.82
C GLY A 72 -6.90 3.29 -10.52
N VAL A 73 -5.59 3.46 -10.74
CA VAL A 73 -4.59 2.43 -10.46
C VAL A 73 -4.48 2.12 -8.97
N THR A 74 -4.55 3.11 -8.09
CA THR A 74 -4.53 2.86 -6.63
C THR A 74 -5.70 1.98 -6.19
N VAL A 75 -6.86 2.10 -6.85
CA VAL A 75 -8.01 1.22 -6.57
C VAL A 75 -7.68 -0.21 -6.99
N THR A 76 -7.13 -0.41 -8.20
CA THR A 76 -6.69 -1.73 -8.67
C THR A 76 -5.65 -2.36 -7.74
N GLU A 77 -4.61 -1.62 -7.37
CA GLU A 77 -3.56 -2.05 -6.43
C GLU A 77 -4.16 -2.47 -5.08
N THR A 78 -5.11 -1.69 -4.57
CA THR A 78 -5.77 -1.95 -3.27
C THR A 78 -6.60 -3.23 -3.32
N LEU A 79 -7.40 -3.39 -4.37
CA LEU A 79 -8.24 -4.59 -4.55
C LEU A 79 -7.38 -5.83 -4.73
N MET A 80 -6.28 -5.75 -5.50
CA MET A 80 -5.34 -6.86 -5.66
C MET A 80 -4.68 -7.23 -4.33
N ALA A 81 -4.14 -6.24 -3.61
CA ALA A 81 -3.53 -6.45 -2.30
C ALA A 81 -4.49 -7.12 -1.30
N TYR A 82 -5.76 -6.72 -1.30
CA TYR A 82 -6.77 -7.29 -0.43
C TYR A 82 -7.23 -8.68 -0.86
N HIS A 83 -7.69 -8.85 -2.10
CA HIS A 83 -8.34 -10.08 -2.55
C HIS A 83 -7.35 -11.20 -2.87
N GLU A 84 -6.18 -10.87 -3.44
CA GLU A 84 -5.21 -11.89 -3.87
C GLU A 84 -4.18 -12.17 -2.77
N PHE A 85 -3.68 -11.11 -2.11
CA PHE A 85 -2.59 -11.22 -1.14
C PHE A 85 -3.05 -11.21 0.32
N HIS A 86 -4.35 -11.02 0.57
CA HIS A 86 -4.96 -11.01 1.91
C HIS A 86 -4.29 -9.98 2.84
N ILE A 87 -3.88 -8.84 2.28
CA ILE A 87 -3.25 -7.76 3.03
C ILE A 87 -4.33 -6.92 3.71
N PRO A 88 -4.24 -6.68 5.03
CA PRO A 88 -5.16 -5.77 5.70
C PRO A 88 -5.01 -4.34 5.17
N ILE A 89 -6.15 -3.70 4.87
CA ILE A 89 -6.19 -2.38 4.23
C ILE A 89 -6.80 -1.35 5.18
N PHE A 90 -6.10 -0.23 5.33
CA PHE A 90 -6.58 0.98 5.98
C PHE A 90 -6.92 2.02 4.92
N VAL A 91 -8.19 2.34 4.78
CA VAL A 91 -8.65 3.41 3.90
C VAL A 91 -8.82 4.66 4.76
N ILE A 92 -8.05 5.69 4.45
CA ILE A 92 -8.28 7.01 5.04
C ILE A 92 -9.45 7.62 4.27
N VAL A 93 -10.51 8.01 4.98
CA VAL A 93 -11.68 8.67 4.38
C VAL A 93 -11.54 10.18 4.52
N TRP A 94 -12.16 10.90 3.58
CA TRP A 94 -12.06 12.36 3.35
C TRP A 94 -10.68 12.82 2.89
N SER A 95 -9.91 11.93 2.26
CA SER A 95 -8.53 12.19 1.85
C SER A 95 -8.33 12.19 0.34
N GLY A 96 -9.33 11.76 -0.45
CA GLY A 96 -9.25 11.81 -1.90
C GLY A 96 -10.43 11.15 -2.61
N ARG A 97 -10.69 11.57 -3.86
CA ARG A 97 -11.86 11.13 -4.64
C ARG A 97 -12.03 9.62 -4.71
N GLN A 98 -10.96 8.87 -4.99
CA GLN A 98 -11.06 7.42 -5.15
C GLN A 98 -11.21 6.68 -3.81
N ALA A 99 -10.60 7.20 -2.74
CA ALA A 99 -10.79 6.66 -1.40
C ALA A 99 -12.24 6.84 -0.94
N ASP A 100 -12.84 7.99 -1.25
CA ASP A 100 -14.20 8.36 -0.83
C ASP A 100 -15.30 7.81 -1.73
N ASP A 101 -15.01 7.52 -3.01
CA ASP A 101 -15.95 6.92 -3.95
C ASP A 101 -15.79 5.39 -3.96
N LYS A 102 -14.70 4.89 -4.55
CA LYS A 102 -14.52 3.47 -4.86
C LYS A 102 -14.15 2.61 -3.66
N LEU A 103 -13.41 3.17 -2.69
CA LEU A 103 -12.95 2.44 -1.51
C LEU A 103 -13.71 2.81 -0.23
N SER A 104 -14.85 3.49 -0.37
CA SER A 104 -15.72 3.86 0.75
C SER A 104 -16.26 2.64 1.49
N ALA A 105 -16.71 2.82 2.73
CA ALA A 105 -17.25 1.72 3.55
C ALA A 105 -18.44 1.01 2.89
N THR A 106 -19.19 1.71 2.03
CA THR A 106 -20.30 1.12 1.27
C THR A 106 -19.82 0.22 0.12
N ASN A 107 -18.71 0.58 -0.53
CA ASN A 107 -18.24 -0.07 -1.75
C ASN A 107 -17.11 -1.06 -1.53
N PHE A 108 -16.35 -0.91 -0.44
CA PHE A 108 -15.21 -1.75 -0.11
C PHE A 108 -15.19 -1.98 1.39
N SER A 109 -15.53 -3.19 1.83
CA SER A 109 -15.56 -3.58 3.24
C SER A 109 -15.22 -5.06 3.40
N GLY A 110 -14.87 -5.47 4.62
CA GLY A 110 -14.51 -6.85 4.94
C GLY A 110 -13.78 -6.96 6.27
N GLU A 111 -13.44 -8.20 6.65
CA GLU A 111 -12.85 -8.52 7.97
C GLU A 111 -11.53 -7.78 8.25
N HIS A 112 -10.80 -7.41 7.20
CA HIS A 112 -9.50 -6.76 7.29
C HIS A 112 -9.46 -5.39 6.59
N VAL A 113 -10.63 -4.76 6.40
CA VAL A 113 -10.74 -3.41 5.87
C VAL A 113 -11.12 -2.46 6.99
N HIS A 114 -10.35 -1.38 7.15
CA HIS A 114 -10.54 -0.39 8.20
C HIS A 114 -10.65 1.01 7.59
N HIS A 115 -11.81 1.63 7.74
CA HIS A 115 -12.03 3.03 7.35
C HIS A 115 -11.73 3.95 8.51
N ILE A 116 -10.83 4.91 8.29
CA ILE A 116 -10.38 5.85 9.31
C ILE A 116 -10.56 7.27 8.80
N SER A 117 -11.26 8.12 9.56
CA SER A 117 -11.43 9.52 9.19
C SER A 117 -10.13 10.30 9.26
N LYS A 118 -9.77 11.01 8.18
CA LYS A 118 -8.67 11.98 8.17
C LYS A 118 -8.86 13.09 9.22
N HIS A 119 -10.10 13.41 9.55
CA HIS A 119 -10.44 14.47 10.50
C HIS A 119 -10.36 14.04 11.96
N ASP A 120 -10.09 12.75 12.22
CA ASP A 120 -9.86 12.22 13.56
C ASP A 120 -8.43 11.66 13.70
N PRO A 121 -7.43 12.55 13.88
CA PRO A 121 -6.04 12.14 13.98
C PRO A 121 -5.77 11.29 15.23
N ALA A 122 -6.61 11.39 16.27
CA ALA A 122 -6.48 10.56 17.47
C ALA A 122 -6.86 9.11 17.17
N SER A 123 -7.99 8.87 16.49
CA SER A 123 -8.41 7.54 16.05
C SER A 123 -7.44 6.93 15.04
N LEU A 124 -6.92 7.74 14.10
CA LEU A 124 -5.87 7.30 13.18
C LEU A 124 -4.63 6.83 13.94
N ARG A 125 -4.13 7.63 14.87
CA ARG A 125 -2.96 7.25 15.67
C ARG A 125 -3.23 5.99 16.48
N GLN A 126 -4.36 5.88 17.16
CA GLN A 126 -4.69 4.70 17.97
C GLN A 126 -4.78 3.44 17.12
N THR A 127 -5.40 3.53 15.94
CA THR A 127 -5.44 2.42 14.98
C THR A 127 -4.03 2.02 14.56
N LEU A 128 -3.19 2.99 14.15
CA LEU A 128 -1.80 2.69 13.79
C LEU A 128 -1.01 2.08 14.96
N ILE A 129 -1.25 2.47 16.22
CA ILE A 129 -0.62 1.85 17.39
C ILE A 129 -1.11 0.41 17.60
N LYS A 130 -2.43 0.18 17.53
CA LYS A 130 -3.05 -1.14 17.69
C LYS A 130 -2.46 -2.18 16.73
N TYR A 131 -2.16 -1.77 15.50
CA TYR A 131 -1.54 -2.63 14.49
C TYR A 131 0.00 -2.57 14.47
N GLY A 132 0.61 -1.95 15.49
CA GLY A 132 2.06 -1.91 15.63
C GLY A 132 2.77 -1.09 14.56
N LEU A 133 2.10 -0.11 13.95
CA LEU A 133 2.65 0.80 12.94
C LEU A 133 3.20 2.10 13.56
N SER A 134 2.58 2.62 14.63
CA SER A 134 3.05 3.82 15.37
C SER A 134 3.52 3.47 16.79
N ARG A 135 4.20 4.40 17.47
CA ARG A 135 4.49 4.39 18.91
C ARG A 135 3.70 5.47 19.63
#